data_AF-A0A960IWG4-F1
#
_entry.id   AF-A0A960IWG4-F1
#
_cell.length_a   1.000
_cell.length_b   1.000
_cell.length_c   1.000
_cell.angle_alpha   90.00
_cell.angle_beta   90.00
_cell.angle_gamma   90.00
#
_symmetry.space_group_name_H-M   'P 1'
#
loop_
_entity.id
_entity.type
_entity.pdbx_description
1 polymer ?
#
loop_
_entity_poly.entity_id
_entity_poly.type
_entity_poly.pdbx_seq_one_letter_code
_entity_poly.pdbx_strand_id
1 'polypeptide(L)' 'HNHRQVVAYLNDREVTAKLFEEIGPRYADRPGGYTRILKLGTRHGDNAPMARIELV' A
#
# COMPACT_ATOMS: atom_id res chain seq x y z
N HIS A 1 8.01 -19.33 -2.37
CA HIS A 1 9.15 -18.55 -1.84
C HIS A 1 8.72 -17.14 -1.45
N ASN A 2 8.18 -16.36 -2.39
CA ASN A 2 7.77 -14.95 -2.19
C ASN A 2 6.77 -14.74 -1.04
N HIS A 3 5.77 -15.62 -0.89
CA HIS A 3 4.81 -15.54 0.21
C HIS A 3 5.49 -15.54 1.59
N ARG A 4 6.52 -16.39 1.79
CA ARG A 4 7.26 -16.44 3.06
C ARG A 4 8.09 -15.18 3.31
N GLN A 5 8.64 -14.58 2.25
CA GLN A 5 9.38 -13.32 2.36
C GLN A 5 8.46 -12.16 2.73
N VAL A 6 7.27 -12.10 2.14
CA VAL A 6 6.26 -11.07 2.44
C VAL A 6 5.75 -11.20 3.88
N VAL A 7 5.44 -12.42 4.35
CA VAL A 7 5.05 -12.65 5.76
C VAL A 7 6.16 -12.19 6.71
N ALA A 8 7.43 -12.49 6.40
CA ALA A 8 8.56 -12.07 7.24
C ALA A 8 8.76 -10.54 7.24
N TYR A 9 8.44 -9.86 6.15
CA TYR A 9 8.56 -8.41 6.04
C TYR A 9 7.42 -7.66 6.73
N LEU A 10 6.17 -8.08 6.51
CA LEU A 10 4.99 -7.44 7.08
C LEU A 10 4.77 -7.83 8.55
N ASN A 11 5.26 -9.01 8.95
CA ASN A 11 5.08 -9.60 10.28
C ASN A 11 3.61 -9.65 10.74
N ASP A 12 2.68 -9.68 9.78
CA ASP A 12 1.25 -9.72 9.99
C ASP A 12 0.61 -10.70 9.00
N ARG A 13 -0.06 -11.72 9.53
CA ARG A 13 -0.66 -12.79 8.75
C ARG A 13 -1.96 -12.36 8.07
N GLU A 14 -2.74 -11.50 8.69
CA GLU A 14 -4.03 -11.04 8.16
C GLU A 14 -3.79 -10.09 6.98
N VAL A 15 -2.87 -9.13 7.14
CA VAL A 15 -2.49 -8.22 6.06
C VAL A 15 -1.87 -8.98 4.90
N THR A 16 -1.05 -10.00 5.18
CA THR A 16 -0.47 -10.81 4.11
C THR A 16 -1.52 -11.63 3.37
N ALA A 17 -2.49 -12.23 4.06
CA ALA A 17 -3.59 -12.95 3.42
C ALA A 17 -4.38 -12.02 2.49
N LYS A 18 -4.78 -10.84 2.98
CA LYS A 18 -5.49 -9.82 2.20
C LYS A 18 -4.71 -9.39 0.95
N LEU A 19 -3.38 -9.24 1.06
CA LEU A 19 -2.53 -8.88 -0.06
C LEU A 19 -2.58 -9.91 -1.20
N PHE A 20 -2.56 -11.20 -0.87
CA PHE A 20 -2.54 -12.27 -1.87
C PHE A 20 -3.94 -12.66 -2.36
N GLU A 21 -4.96 -12.58 -1.51
CA GLU A 21 -6.32 -13.04 -1.82
C GLU A 21 -7.18 -11.96 -2.48
N GLU A 22 -7.01 -10.69 -2.09
CA GLU A 22 -7.85 -9.59 -2.60
C GLU A 22 -7.05 -8.66 -3.51
N ILE A 23 -5.92 -8.15 -3.03
CA ILE A 23 -5.19 -7.05 -3.68
C ILE A 23 -4.43 -7.55 -4.92
N GLY A 24 -3.76 -8.69 -4.82
CA GLY A 24 -3.00 -9.30 -5.92
C GLY A 24 -3.86 -9.57 -7.16
N PRO A 25 -4.98 -10.30 -7.04
CA PRO A 25 -5.89 -10.56 -8.16
C PRO A 25 -6.46 -9.27 -8.76
N ARG A 26 -6.78 -8.26 -7.92
CA ARG A 26 -7.28 -6.96 -8.38
C ARG A 26 -6.31 -6.22 -9.31
N TYR A 27 -5.01 -6.44 -9.16
CA TYR A 27 -3.97 -5.77 -9.95
C TYR A 27 -3.22 -6.67 -10.93
N ALA A 28 -3.71 -7.89 -11.17
CA ALA A 28 -3.02 -8.88 -12.00
C ALA A 28 -2.69 -8.35 -13.42
N ASP A 29 -3.61 -7.60 -14.02
CA ASP A 29 -3.44 -7.07 -15.38
C ASP A 29 -2.73 -5.71 -15.45
N ARG A 30 -2.30 -5.15 -14.30
CA ARG A 30 -1.67 -3.82 -14.23
C ARG A 30 -0.14 -3.96 -14.14
N PRO A 31 0.63 -3.54 -15.17
CA PRO A 31 2.09 -3.57 -15.13
C PRO A 31 2.67 -2.33 -14.42
N GLY A 32 2.41 -2.19 -13.11
CA GLY A 32 2.95 -1.11 -12.27
C GLY A 32 1.98 0.05 -11.97
N GLY A 33 2.40 0.97 -11.09
CA GLY A 33 1.56 2.10 -10.66
C GLY A 33 0.43 1.69 -9.72
N TYR A 34 0.74 0.86 -8.71
CA TYR A 34 -0.25 0.34 -7.75
C TYR A 34 -0.68 1.34 -6.69
N THR A 35 0.07 2.44 -6.52
CA THR A 35 -0.20 3.49 -5.55
C THR A 35 -0.35 4.85 -6.22
N ARG A 36 -1.10 5.73 -5.56
CA ARG A 36 -1.28 7.15 -5.93
C ARG A 36 -1.04 8.01 -4.71
N ILE A 37 -0.38 9.16 -4.92
CA ILE A 37 -0.15 10.17 -3.90
C ILE A 37 -0.94 11.43 -4.26
N LEU A 38 -1.77 11.91 -3.33
CA LEU A 38 -2.51 13.15 -3.42
C LEU A 38 -1.97 14.13 -2.39
N LYS A 39 -1.49 15.30 -2.82
CA LYS A 39 -0.99 16.35 -1.92
C LYS A 39 -2.18 17.05 -1.26
N LEU A 40 -2.17 17.16 0.07
CA LEU A 40 -3.29 17.69 0.85
C LEU A 40 -3.03 19.11 1.40
N GLY A 41 -1.88 19.70 1.12
CA GLY A 41 -1.45 20.98 1.70
C GLY A 41 -0.65 20.77 2.98
N THR A 42 -0.62 21.76 3.88
CA THR A 42 0.17 21.68 5.12
C THR A 42 -0.69 21.37 6.34
N ARG A 43 -0.13 20.65 7.31
CA ARG A 43 -0.77 20.32 8.57
C ARG A 43 -0.87 21.56 9.45
N HIS A 44 -2.02 21.74 10.07
CA HIS A 44 -2.24 22.83 11.02
C HIS A 44 -1.40 22.60 12.29
N GLY A 45 -0.69 23.65 12.74
CA GLY A 45 0.15 23.63 13.94
C GLY A 45 1.66 23.62 13.64
N ASP A 46 2.12 22.73 12.75
CA ASP A 46 3.55 22.56 12.44
C ASP A 46 3.91 22.82 10.97
N ASN A 47 2.92 23.17 10.15
CA ASN A 47 3.08 23.45 8.72
C ASN A 47 3.72 22.30 7.93
N ALA A 48 3.65 21.06 8.44
CA ALA A 48 4.24 19.91 7.76
C ALA A 48 3.50 19.60 6.45
N PRO A 49 4.19 19.37 5.32
CA PRO A 49 3.54 19.02 4.06
C PRO A 49 2.89 17.64 4.16
N MET A 50 1.58 17.58 3.92
CA MET A 50 0.77 16.38 4.01
C MET A 50 0.45 15.81 2.63
N ALA A 51 0.36 14.48 2.58
CA ALA A 51 -0.13 13.76 1.42
C ALA A 51 -0.93 12.53 1.84
N ARG A 52 -1.89 12.14 1.01
CA ARG A 52 -2.64 10.89 1.12
C ARG A 52 -2.11 9.89 0.12
N ILE A 53 -1.74 8.71 0.59
CA ILE A 53 -1.37 7.58 -0.27
C ILE A 53 -2.52 6.59 -0.35
N GLU A 54 -2.87 6.17 -1.56
CA GLU A 54 -3.98 5.25 -1.83
C GLU A 54 -3.57 4.17 -2.82
N LEU A 55 -4.20 3.00 -2.74
CA LEU A 55 -4.15 1.98 -3.79
C LEU A 55 -5.08 2.37 -4.94
N VAL A 56 -4.69 2.08 -6.18
CA VAL A 56 -5.38 2.59 -7.39
C VAL A 56 -6.63 1.80 -7.81
#